data_AF-A0A1B1YZJ5-F1
#
_entry.id   AF-A0A1B1YZJ5-F1
#
_cell.length_a   1.000
_cell.length_b   1.000
_cell.length_c   1.000
_cell.angle_alpha   90.00
_cell.angle_beta   90.00
_cell.angle_gamma   90.00
#
_symmetry.space_group_name_H-M   'P 1'
#
loop_
_entity.id
_entity.type
_entity.pdbx_description
1 polymer ?
#
loop_
_entity_poly.entity_id
_entity_poly.type
_entity_poly.pdbx_seq_one_letter_code
_entity_poly.pdbx_strand_id
1 'polypeptide(L)'
;MASLTGCAQNEAQGSSQIDYETTKKMFVDLLKTDEGKKAIKEVLSDKEIQQEILIDQEVVKQTIEQQLLSEKGQKFWQTLFKDPKFSVAFAKSMRKEHEKLMKDLIKDPQYQAEVMKIMQNPQMAQKLLGLVDTQPVRKEMKKVMLETFESPIVQAQIQEMLKKVAHDEIDQSISKKEKEASGGGQQEQEQQSAQ
;
A
#
# COMPACT_ATOMS: atom_id res chain seq x y z
N MET A 1 90.67 -62.70 -45.35
CA MET A 1 89.23 -62.80 -45.68
C MET A 1 88.57 -63.37 -44.44
N ALA A 2 87.87 -62.58 -43.63
CA ALA A 2 86.50 -62.08 -43.87
C ALA A 2 85.55 -63.29 -44.06
N SER A 3 84.45 -63.48 -43.32
CA SER A 3 83.55 -62.51 -42.68
C SER A 3 82.48 -63.21 -41.79
N LEU A 4 81.80 -62.39 -40.96
CA LEU A 4 80.36 -62.39 -40.60
C LEU A 4 79.79 -63.34 -39.51
N THR A 5 79.19 -62.71 -38.49
CA THR A 5 77.79 -62.81 -37.94
C THR A 5 77.85 -62.47 -36.43
N GLY A 6 77.04 -61.65 -35.76
CA GLY A 6 75.85 -60.85 -36.07
C GLY A 6 75.51 -59.97 -34.85
N CYS A 7 74.79 -58.87 -35.07
CA CYS A 7 74.13 -58.08 -34.02
C CYS A 7 72.74 -57.68 -34.56
N ALA A 8 71.70 -58.07 -33.82
CA ALA A 8 70.34 -57.69 -34.07
C ALA A 8 70.11 -56.27 -33.56
N GLN A 9 69.83 -55.34 -34.47
CA GLN A 9 69.24 -54.05 -34.18
C GLN A 9 68.26 -53.77 -35.31
N ASN A 10 66.97 -53.75 -34.98
CA ASN A 10 65.96 -53.18 -35.86
C ASN A 10 64.90 -52.53 -34.98
N GLU A 11 65.22 -51.31 -34.56
CA GLU A 11 64.24 -50.34 -34.09
C GLU A 11 63.70 -49.56 -35.29
N ALA A 12 62.48 -49.06 -35.08
CA ALA A 12 61.85 -47.94 -35.79
C ALA A 12 61.11 -48.25 -37.09
N GLN A 13 59.83 -48.64 -36.96
CA GLN A 13 58.71 -47.99 -37.66
C GLN A 13 57.36 -48.48 -37.09
N GLY A 14 56.69 -47.69 -36.24
CA GLY A 14 55.30 -47.93 -35.83
C GLY A 14 54.86 -47.51 -34.42
N SER A 15 55.76 -47.05 -33.54
CA SER A 15 55.46 -46.88 -32.10
C SER A 15 54.87 -45.53 -31.67
N SER A 16 54.92 -44.48 -32.47
CA SER A 16 54.61 -43.11 -32.01
C SER A 16 53.12 -42.80 -31.83
N GLN A 17 52.23 -43.51 -32.52
CA GLN A 17 50.78 -43.25 -32.48
C GLN A 17 50.07 -44.03 -31.37
N ILE A 18 50.60 -45.21 -30.99
CA ILE A 18 50.11 -46.04 -29.88
C ILE A 18 50.47 -45.42 -28.53
N ASP A 19 51.64 -44.78 -28.43
CA ASP A 19 52.07 -44.08 -27.22
C ASP A 19 51.22 -42.84 -26.91
N TYR A 20 50.77 -42.11 -27.93
CA TYR A 20 50.00 -40.89 -27.73
C TYR A 20 48.61 -41.15 -27.15
N GLU A 21 47.87 -42.13 -27.70
CA GLU A 21 46.57 -42.52 -27.16
C GLU A 21 46.70 -43.17 -25.78
N THR A 22 47.75 -43.94 -25.53
CA THR A 22 48.02 -44.53 -24.21
C THR A 22 48.36 -43.46 -23.17
N THR A 23 49.19 -42.48 -23.53
CA THR A 23 49.56 -41.34 -22.68
C THR A 23 48.35 -40.45 -22.41
N LYS A 24 47.51 -40.19 -23.41
CA LYS A 24 46.25 -39.44 -23.25
C LYS A 24 45.31 -40.15 -22.27
N LYS A 25 45.17 -41.47 -22.39
CA LYS A 25 44.32 -42.26 -21.48
C LYS A 25 44.86 -42.21 -20.05
N MET A 26 46.18 -42.39 -19.89
CA MET A 26 46.85 -42.29 -18.60
C MET A 26 46.70 -40.89 -17.98
N PHE A 27 46.79 -39.83 -18.77
CA PHE A 27 46.59 -38.45 -18.31
C PHE A 27 45.14 -38.19 -17.90
N VAL A 28 44.16 -38.65 -18.69
CA VAL A 28 42.73 -38.55 -18.34
C VAL A 28 42.42 -39.35 -17.07
N ASP A 29 43.02 -40.52 -16.90
CA ASP A 29 42.83 -41.35 -15.71
C ASP A 29 43.48 -40.70 -14.48
N LEU A 30 44.66 -40.09 -14.63
CA LEU A 30 45.32 -39.30 -13.59
C LEU A 30 44.48 -38.08 -13.15
N LEU A 31 43.82 -37.39 -14.09
CA LEU A 31 42.89 -36.31 -13.74
C LEU A 31 41.64 -36.81 -13.01
N LYS A 32 41.23 -38.06 -13.23
CA LYS A 32 40.07 -38.68 -12.59
C LYS A 32 40.39 -39.30 -11.22
N THR A 33 41.65 -39.55 -10.90
CA THR A 33 42.05 -40.07 -9.59
C THR A 33 41.71 -39.07 -8.48
N ASP A 34 41.69 -39.56 -7.25
CA ASP A 34 41.43 -38.72 -6.09
C ASP A 34 42.57 -37.71 -5.88
N GLU A 35 43.84 -38.06 -6.15
CA GLU A 35 44.92 -37.08 -6.20
C GLU A 35 44.70 -35.99 -7.26
N GLY A 36 44.30 -36.36 -8.49
CA GLY A 36 44.05 -35.39 -9.57
C GLY A 36 42.93 -34.41 -9.21
N LYS A 37 41.82 -34.91 -8.70
CA LYS A 37 40.70 -34.07 -8.20
C LYS A 37 41.13 -33.19 -7.03
N LYS A 38 41.95 -33.71 -6.12
CA LYS A 38 42.44 -32.97 -4.94
C LYS A 38 43.38 -31.84 -5.36
N ALA A 39 44.30 -32.11 -6.29
CA ALA A 39 45.21 -31.11 -6.84
C ALA A 39 44.43 -29.99 -7.58
N ILE A 40 43.45 -30.34 -8.42
CA ILE A 40 42.59 -29.34 -9.08
C ILE A 40 41.82 -28.52 -8.03
N LYS A 41 41.27 -29.15 -6.99
CA LYS A 41 40.54 -28.45 -5.92
C LYS A 41 41.45 -27.50 -5.13
N GLU A 42 42.70 -27.88 -4.90
CA GLU A 42 43.71 -27.06 -4.21
C GLU A 42 44.08 -25.84 -5.05
N VAL A 43 44.29 -26.03 -6.36
CA VAL A 43 44.52 -24.95 -7.34
C VAL A 43 43.30 -24.02 -7.45
N LEU A 44 42.08 -24.55 -7.51
CA LEU A 44 40.84 -23.77 -7.51
C LEU A 44 40.53 -23.09 -6.17
N SER A 45 41.21 -23.49 -5.09
CA SER A 45 41.11 -22.82 -3.78
C SER A 45 42.05 -21.63 -3.67
N ASP A 46 43.00 -21.49 -4.60
CA ASP A 46 43.85 -20.31 -4.69
C ASP A 46 43.04 -19.08 -5.11
N LYS A 47 43.19 -17.98 -4.36
CA LYS A 47 42.44 -16.74 -4.59
C LYS A 47 42.81 -16.06 -5.90
N GLU A 48 44.06 -16.17 -6.34
CA GLU A 48 44.52 -15.59 -7.61
C GLU A 48 43.84 -16.30 -8.77
N ILE A 49 43.76 -17.62 -8.70
CA ILE A 49 43.11 -18.45 -9.72
C ILE A 49 41.59 -18.28 -9.69
N GLN A 50 40.96 -18.19 -8.52
CA GLN A 50 39.52 -17.92 -8.40
C GLN A 50 39.08 -16.63 -9.08
N GLN A 51 39.94 -15.60 -9.07
CA GLN A 51 39.65 -14.32 -9.73
C GLN A 51 39.75 -14.41 -11.25
N GLU A 52 40.56 -15.33 -11.77
CA GLU A 52 40.84 -15.49 -13.20
C GLU A 52 39.95 -16.56 -13.88
N ILE A 53 39.23 -17.36 -13.10
CA ILE A 53 38.17 -18.23 -13.62
C ILE A 53 37.06 -17.37 -14.22
N LEU A 54 36.97 -17.39 -15.55
CA LEU A 54 35.84 -16.84 -16.28
C LEU A 54 34.56 -17.60 -15.90
N ILE A 55 33.79 -17.04 -14.98
CA ILE A 55 32.46 -17.55 -14.69
C ILE A 55 31.58 -17.18 -15.89
N ASP A 56 30.99 -18.19 -16.53
CA ASP A 56 30.08 -17.99 -17.65
C ASP A 56 28.92 -17.07 -17.22
N GLN A 57 28.88 -15.87 -17.81
CA GLN A 57 27.91 -14.84 -17.48
C GLN A 57 26.47 -15.29 -17.78
N GLU A 58 26.27 -16.14 -18.78
CA GLU A 58 24.96 -16.68 -19.14
C GLU A 58 24.47 -17.67 -18.08
N VAL A 59 25.34 -18.58 -17.62
CA VAL A 59 25.03 -19.52 -16.53
C VAL A 59 24.75 -18.78 -15.22
N VAL A 60 25.53 -17.74 -14.91
CA VAL A 60 25.30 -16.89 -13.72
C VAL A 60 23.97 -16.18 -13.81
N LYS A 61 23.67 -15.56 -14.95
CA LYS A 61 22.41 -14.85 -15.17
C LYS A 61 21.22 -15.80 -15.05
N GLN A 62 21.25 -16.94 -15.73
CA GLN A 62 20.19 -17.95 -15.65
C GLN A 62 20.00 -18.45 -14.21
N THR A 63 21.10 -18.72 -13.49
CA THR A 63 21.04 -19.18 -12.10
C THR A 63 20.43 -18.12 -11.19
N ILE A 64 20.82 -16.85 -11.35
CA ILE A 64 20.25 -15.74 -10.58
C ILE A 64 18.76 -15.57 -10.88
N GLU A 65 18.37 -15.57 -12.17
CA GLU A 65 16.97 -15.45 -12.57
C GLU A 65 16.13 -16.61 -12.03
N GLN A 66 16.58 -17.85 -12.20
CA GLN A 66 15.89 -19.03 -11.69
C GLN A 66 15.76 -18.98 -10.17
N GLN A 67 16.84 -18.61 -9.47
CA GLN A 67 16.83 -18.60 -8.00
C GLN A 67 15.98 -17.46 -7.44
N LEU A 68 16.03 -16.27 -8.03
CA LEU A 68 15.24 -15.11 -7.60
C LEU A 68 13.76 -15.26 -7.93
N LEU A 69 13.42 -15.84 -9.08
CA LEU A 69 12.03 -16.04 -9.54
C LEU A 69 11.41 -17.33 -8.99
N SER A 70 12.19 -18.22 -8.39
CA SER A 70 11.67 -19.42 -7.74
C SER A 70 10.86 -19.11 -6.47
N GLU A 71 10.04 -20.07 -6.05
CA GLU A 71 9.37 -20.03 -4.72
C GLU A 71 10.38 -19.89 -3.57
N LYS A 72 11.57 -20.46 -3.72
CA LYS A 72 12.65 -20.34 -2.73
C LYS A 72 13.17 -18.90 -2.65
N GLY A 73 13.28 -18.22 -3.78
CA GLY A 73 13.58 -16.79 -3.87
C GLY A 73 12.49 -15.94 -3.21
N GLN A 74 11.22 -16.22 -3.49
CA GLN A 74 10.10 -15.52 -2.85
C GLN A 74 10.11 -15.70 -1.32
N LYS A 75 10.31 -16.93 -0.83
CA LYS A 75 10.43 -17.23 0.62
C LYS A 75 11.64 -16.55 1.25
N PHE A 76 12.76 -16.47 0.51
CA PHE A 76 13.95 -15.74 0.94
C PHE A 76 13.63 -14.26 1.15
N TRP A 77 13.01 -13.58 0.17
CA TRP A 77 12.60 -12.19 0.31
C TRP A 77 11.59 -11.99 1.43
N GLN A 78 10.56 -12.82 1.54
CA GLN A 78 9.58 -12.76 2.64
C GLN A 78 10.23 -12.90 4.02
N THR A 79 11.26 -13.72 4.14
CA THR A 79 12.00 -13.89 5.41
C THR A 79 12.89 -12.69 5.67
N LEU A 80 13.58 -12.20 4.64
CA LEU A 80 14.49 -11.07 4.74
C LEU A 80 13.74 -9.77 5.08
N PHE A 81 12.55 -9.54 4.54
CA PHE A 81 11.69 -8.41 4.91
C PHE A 81 11.14 -8.47 6.34
N LYS A 82 11.23 -9.62 7.03
CA LYS A 82 10.92 -9.70 8.46
C LYS A 82 12.08 -9.23 9.34
N ASP A 83 13.31 -9.13 8.81
CA ASP A 83 14.44 -8.56 9.54
C ASP A 83 14.30 -7.03 9.58
N PRO A 84 14.17 -6.42 10.77
CA PRO A 84 14.04 -4.97 10.90
C PRO A 84 15.25 -4.21 10.33
N LYS A 85 16.47 -4.75 10.44
CA LYS A 85 17.67 -4.07 9.92
C LYS A 85 17.62 -3.99 8.41
N PHE A 86 17.26 -5.09 7.76
CA PHE A 86 17.09 -5.14 6.32
C PHE A 86 15.95 -4.21 5.87
N SER A 87 14.78 -4.31 6.49
CA SER A 87 13.61 -3.51 6.12
C SER A 87 13.84 -2.00 6.31
N VAL A 88 14.56 -1.59 7.35
CA VAL A 88 14.96 -0.18 7.54
C VAL A 88 15.94 0.27 6.46
N ALA A 89 16.95 -0.55 6.15
CA ALA A 89 17.91 -0.21 5.10
C ALA A 89 17.23 -0.09 3.73
N PHE A 90 16.34 -1.03 3.39
CA PHE A 90 15.56 -1.03 2.17
C PHE A 90 14.59 0.16 2.10
N ALA A 91 13.85 0.45 3.16
CA ALA A 91 12.96 1.61 3.20
C ALA A 91 13.75 2.92 3.05
N LYS A 92 14.93 3.03 3.67
CA LYS A 92 15.81 4.20 3.53
C LYS A 92 16.32 4.38 2.11
N SER A 93 16.72 3.30 1.42
CA SER A 93 17.18 3.41 0.03
C SER A 93 16.05 3.83 -0.92
N MET A 94 14.83 3.36 -0.67
CA MET A 94 13.65 3.67 -1.48
C MET A 94 12.99 5.01 -1.16
N ARG A 95 13.37 5.68 -0.05
CA ARG A 95 12.66 6.85 0.48
C ARG A 95 12.41 7.94 -0.56
N LYS A 96 13.42 8.30 -1.36
CA LYS A 96 13.34 9.39 -2.33
C LYS A 96 12.34 9.08 -3.45
N GLU A 97 12.46 7.89 -4.05
CA GLU A 97 11.56 7.47 -5.13
C GLU A 97 10.15 7.20 -4.61
N HIS A 98 10.02 6.64 -3.41
CA HIS A 98 8.73 6.43 -2.77
C HIS A 98 8.03 7.77 -2.45
N GLU A 99 8.75 8.76 -1.92
CA GLU A 99 8.21 10.10 -1.67
C GLU A 99 7.75 10.76 -2.98
N LYS A 100 8.54 10.63 -4.05
CA LYS A 100 8.18 11.13 -5.38
C LYS A 100 6.91 10.45 -5.90
N LEU A 101 6.86 9.12 -5.85
CA LEU A 101 5.69 8.34 -6.24
C LEU A 101 4.44 8.81 -5.49
N MET A 102 4.51 8.95 -4.17
CA MET A 102 3.37 9.38 -3.36
C MET A 102 2.92 10.80 -3.70
N LYS A 103 3.85 11.74 -3.94
CA LYS A 103 3.52 13.11 -4.39
C LYS A 103 2.85 13.14 -5.76
N ASP A 104 3.26 12.26 -6.65
CA ASP A 104 2.68 12.18 -7.99
C ASP A 104 1.32 11.47 -7.95
N LEU A 105 1.17 10.41 -7.15
CA LEU A 105 -0.12 9.75 -6.90
C LEU A 105 -1.15 10.70 -6.28
N ILE A 106 -0.77 11.58 -5.35
CA ILE A 106 -1.71 12.57 -4.79
C ILE A 106 -2.30 13.49 -5.87
N LYS A 107 -1.62 13.67 -7.02
CA LYS A 107 -2.13 14.46 -8.14
C LYS A 107 -2.99 13.62 -9.10
N ASP A 108 -2.96 12.30 -8.98
CA ASP A 108 -3.73 11.39 -9.81
C ASP A 108 -5.20 11.35 -9.37
N PRO A 109 -6.17 11.54 -10.29
CA PRO A 109 -7.60 11.56 -9.94
C PRO A 109 -8.13 10.26 -9.34
N GLN A 110 -7.61 9.10 -9.76
CA GLN A 110 -8.07 7.81 -9.22
C GLN A 110 -7.58 7.64 -7.78
N TYR A 111 -6.31 7.94 -7.52
CA TYR A 111 -5.77 7.91 -6.17
C TYR A 111 -6.47 8.94 -5.25
N GLN A 112 -6.76 10.14 -5.74
CA GLN A 112 -7.56 11.13 -5.00
C GLN A 112 -8.95 10.60 -4.63
N ALA A 113 -9.62 9.88 -5.54
CA ALA A 113 -10.92 9.28 -5.27
C ALA A 113 -10.84 8.22 -4.15
N GLU A 114 -9.79 7.40 -4.14
CA GLU A 114 -9.55 6.43 -3.06
C GLU A 114 -9.25 7.14 -1.72
N VAL A 115 -8.43 8.19 -1.73
CA VAL A 115 -8.14 8.99 -0.53
C VAL A 115 -9.42 9.66 0.00
N MET A 116 -10.27 10.18 -0.88
CA MET A 116 -11.57 10.76 -0.49
C MET A 116 -12.49 9.72 0.16
N LYS A 117 -12.50 8.48 -0.36
CA LYS A 117 -13.24 7.38 0.26
C LYS A 117 -12.71 7.06 1.66
N ILE A 118 -11.40 7.12 1.87
CA ILE A 118 -10.79 6.97 3.21
C ILE A 118 -11.23 8.13 4.13
N MET A 119 -11.27 9.36 3.64
CA MET A 119 -11.71 10.54 4.40
C MET A 119 -13.19 10.52 4.77
N GLN A 120 -14.03 9.83 3.99
CA GLN A 120 -15.46 9.67 4.26
C GLN A 120 -15.79 8.62 5.33
N ASN A 121 -14.78 8.07 6.02
CA ASN A 121 -15.05 7.10 7.07
C ASN A 121 -15.81 7.75 8.26
N PRO A 122 -16.63 6.98 9.01
CA PRO A 122 -17.44 7.52 10.09
C PRO A 122 -16.66 8.18 11.23
N GLN A 123 -15.44 7.69 11.54
CA GLN A 123 -14.59 8.28 12.58
C GLN A 123 -14.12 9.69 12.18
N MET A 124 -13.83 9.88 10.89
CA MET A 124 -13.42 11.16 10.36
C MET A 124 -14.60 12.12 10.27
N ALA A 125 -15.79 11.64 9.92
CA ALA A 125 -17.02 12.41 10.00
C ALA A 125 -17.30 12.91 11.43
N GLN A 126 -17.12 12.07 12.46
CA GLN A 126 -17.27 12.48 13.86
C GLN A 126 -16.27 13.58 14.26
N LYS A 127 -15.00 13.43 13.86
CA LYS A 127 -13.98 14.46 14.12
C LYS A 127 -14.30 15.77 13.41
N LEU A 128 -14.79 15.72 12.17
CA LEU A 128 -15.24 16.91 11.43
C LEU A 128 -16.46 17.56 12.09
N LEU A 129 -17.43 16.79 12.57
CA LEU A 129 -18.57 17.31 13.33
C LEU A 129 -18.12 18.00 14.62
N GLY A 130 -17.14 17.45 15.33
CA GLY A 130 -16.54 18.11 16.49
C GLY A 130 -15.91 19.48 16.17
N LEU A 131 -15.47 19.72 14.93
CA LEU A 131 -14.97 21.02 14.52
C LEU A 131 -16.08 22.07 14.41
N VAL A 132 -17.31 21.68 14.10
CA VAL A 132 -18.47 22.60 14.02
C VAL A 132 -18.76 23.23 15.37
N ASP A 133 -18.49 22.51 16.45
CA ASP A 133 -18.65 23.02 17.81
C ASP A 133 -17.56 24.00 18.27
N THR A 134 -16.50 24.17 17.49
CA THR A 134 -15.41 25.08 17.85
C THR A 134 -15.84 26.54 17.74
N GLN A 135 -15.28 27.39 18.61
CA GLN A 135 -15.60 28.82 18.66
C GLN A 135 -15.47 29.55 17.30
N PRO A 136 -14.43 29.31 16.48
CA PRO A 136 -14.32 29.96 15.17
C PRO A 136 -15.46 29.59 14.22
N VAL A 137 -15.82 28.30 14.16
CA VAL A 137 -16.91 27.84 13.28
C VAL A 137 -18.26 28.33 13.80
N ARG A 138 -18.49 28.28 15.12
CA ARG A 138 -19.70 28.86 15.73
C ARG A 138 -19.84 30.36 15.46
N LYS A 139 -18.74 31.12 15.45
CA LYS A 139 -18.77 32.55 15.12
C LYS A 139 -19.22 32.78 13.69
N GLU A 140 -18.66 32.06 12.73
CA GLU A 140 -19.07 32.19 11.33
C GLU A 140 -20.51 31.69 11.13
N MET A 141 -20.89 30.61 11.79
CA MET A 141 -22.27 30.10 11.74
C MET A 141 -23.27 31.11 12.31
N LYS A 142 -22.95 31.80 13.42
CA LYS A 142 -23.76 32.90 13.95
C LYS A 142 -23.88 34.05 12.95
N LYS A 143 -22.78 34.42 12.29
CA LYS A 143 -22.77 35.47 11.27
C LYS A 143 -23.69 35.11 10.10
N VAL A 144 -23.55 33.91 9.54
CA VAL A 144 -24.42 33.40 8.47
C VAL A 144 -25.89 33.36 8.92
N MET A 145 -26.16 32.96 10.16
CA MET A 145 -27.53 33.01 10.71
C MET A 145 -28.08 34.43 10.76
N LEU A 146 -27.30 35.40 11.26
CA LEU A 146 -27.71 36.80 11.30
C LEU A 146 -27.96 37.36 9.90
N GLU A 147 -27.07 37.10 8.95
CA GLU A 147 -27.24 37.48 7.54
C GLU A 147 -28.50 36.82 6.93
N THR A 148 -28.79 35.57 7.31
CA THR A 148 -30.00 34.87 6.88
C THR A 148 -31.26 35.51 7.46
N PHE A 149 -31.24 35.95 8.73
CA PHE A 149 -32.35 36.70 9.35
C PHE A 149 -32.54 38.08 8.72
N GLU A 150 -31.47 38.69 8.23
CA GLU A 150 -31.52 39.97 7.51
C GLU A 150 -31.99 39.81 6.05
N SER A 151 -32.09 38.59 5.55
CA SER A 151 -32.59 38.31 4.19
C SER A 151 -34.06 38.75 4.05
N PRO A 152 -34.42 39.57 3.04
CA PRO A 152 -35.79 40.03 2.82
C PRO A 152 -36.82 38.90 2.73
N ILE A 153 -36.42 37.75 2.15
CA ILE A 153 -37.29 36.57 2.03
C ILE A 153 -37.61 36.00 3.41
N VAL A 154 -36.60 35.88 4.27
CA VAL A 154 -36.75 35.33 5.62
C VAL A 154 -37.50 36.31 6.51
N GLN A 155 -37.23 37.61 6.42
CA GLN A 155 -37.98 38.64 7.13
C GLN A 155 -39.47 38.63 6.75
N ALA A 156 -39.80 38.50 5.45
CA ALA A 156 -41.17 38.40 5.00
C ALA A 156 -41.87 37.14 5.56
N GLN A 157 -41.19 35.99 5.57
CA GLN A 157 -41.71 34.75 6.16
C GLN A 157 -41.95 34.87 7.67
N ILE A 158 -41.04 35.52 8.40
CA ILE A 158 -41.20 35.78 9.84
C ILE A 158 -42.40 36.70 10.07
N GLN A 159 -42.55 37.76 9.28
CA GLN A 159 -43.70 38.67 9.38
C GLN A 159 -45.02 37.97 9.08
N GLU A 160 -45.07 37.09 8.08
CA GLU A 160 -46.25 36.29 7.77
C GLU A 160 -46.60 35.33 8.92
N MET A 161 -45.59 34.68 9.50
CA MET A 161 -45.76 33.79 10.66
C MET A 161 -46.29 34.56 11.88
N LEU A 162 -45.73 35.74 12.19
CA LEU A 162 -46.19 36.59 13.28
C LEU A 162 -47.64 37.05 13.08
N LYS A 163 -48.01 37.39 11.84
CA LYS A 163 -49.40 37.72 11.50
C LYS A 163 -50.33 36.53 11.73
N LYS A 164 -49.95 35.32 11.32
CA LYS A 164 -50.75 34.10 11.55
C LYS A 164 -50.95 33.83 13.04
N VAL A 165 -49.88 33.87 13.84
CA VAL A 165 -49.96 33.66 15.30
C VAL A 165 -50.88 34.71 15.95
N ALA A 166 -50.75 35.99 15.56
CA ALA A 166 -51.62 37.03 16.09
C ALA A 166 -53.09 36.83 15.71
N HIS A 167 -53.39 36.37 14.49
CA HIS A 167 -54.76 36.05 14.10
C HIS A 167 -55.29 34.83 14.87
N ASP A 168 -54.51 33.76 15.00
CA ASP A 168 -54.89 32.55 15.74
C ASP A 168 -55.15 32.84 17.24
N GLU A 169 -54.34 33.70 17.87
CA GLU A 169 -54.57 34.13 19.26
C GLU A 169 -55.83 34.98 19.42
N ILE A 170 -56.10 35.88 18.46
CA ILE A 170 -57.32 36.69 18.43
C ILE A 170 -58.54 35.78 18.26
N ASP A 171 -58.51 34.84 17.31
CA ASP A 171 -59.60 33.90 17.06
C ASP A 171 -59.84 32.95 18.24
N GLN A 172 -58.78 32.52 18.93
CA GLN A 172 -58.89 31.76 20.19
C GLN A 172 -59.44 32.61 21.35
N SER A 173 -59.10 33.89 21.42
CA SER A 173 -59.61 34.80 22.46
C SER A 173 -61.09 35.15 22.26
N ILE A 174 -61.53 35.27 21.01
CA ILE A 174 -62.94 35.46 20.63
C ILE A 174 -63.73 34.18 20.94
N SER A 175 -63.19 33.00 20.60
CA SER A 175 -63.80 31.70 20.91
C SER A 175 -63.90 31.41 22.42
N LYS A 176 -62.98 31.94 23.25
CA LYS A 176 -63.07 31.87 24.72
C LYS A 176 -64.10 32.85 25.30
N LYS A 177 -64.20 34.07 24.76
CA LYS A 177 -65.22 35.05 25.17
C LYS A 177 -66.64 34.60 24.84
N GLU A 178 -66.86 33.92 23.71
CA GLU A 178 -68.18 33.35 23.39
C GLU A 178 -68.60 32.21 24.34
N LYS A 179 -67.64 31.43 24.87
CA LYS A 179 -67.94 30.39 25.87
C LYS A 179 -68.24 30.93 27.26
N GLU A 180 -67.68 32.08 27.65
CA GLU A 180 -68.02 32.74 28.93
C GLU A 180 -69.34 33.54 28.85
N ALA A 181 -69.71 34.08 27.68
CA ALA A 181 -70.97 34.79 27.50
C ALA A 181 -72.22 33.88 27.47
N SER A 182 -72.05 32.58 27.16
CA SER A 182 -73.18 31.62 27.12
C SER A 182 -73.46 30.93 28.47
N GLY A 183 -72.70 31.21 29.53
CA GLY A 183 -72.84 30.55 30.84
C GLY A 183 -73.57 31.35 31.93
N GLY A 184 -73.89 32.62 31.70
CA GLY A 184 -74.39 33.54 32.75
C GLY A 184 -75.87 33.92 32.70
N GLY A 185 -76.67 33.33 31.81
CA GLY A 185 -78.02 33.82 31.49
C GLY A 185 -79.21 33.12 32.15
N GLN A 186 -79.02 32.23 33.14
CA GLN A 186 -80.11 31.40 33.66
C GLN A 186 -80.22 31.43 35.19
N GLN A 187 -80.37 32.63 35.77
CA GLN A 187 -80.70 32.74 37.20
C GLN A 187 -81.64 33.89 37.61
N GLU A 188 -82.25 34.63 36.66
CA GLU A 188 -83.06 35.83 36.99
C GLU A 188 -84.53 35.79 36.51
N GLN A 189 -85.12 34.61 36.32
CA GLN A 189 -86.52 34.50 35.88
C GLN A 189 -87.40 33.55 36.70
N GLU A 190 -87.08 33.32 37.98
CA GLU A 190 -87.89 32.49 38.89
C GLU A 190 -88.41 33.24 40.14
N GLN A 191 -88.39 34.58 40.14
CA GLN A 191 -88.83 35.41 41.28
C GLN A 191 -90.04 36.33 41.02
N GLN A 192 -90.76 36.19 39.90
CA GLN A 192 -91.93 37.03 39.59
C GLN A 192 -93.24 36.30 39.25
N SER A 193 -93.32 34.97 39.44
CA SER A 193 -94.55 34.20 39.20
C SER A 193 -95.02 33.42 40.44
N ALA A 194 -94.90 34.04 41.62
CA ALA A 194 -95.55 33.58 42.84
C ALA A 194 -96.22 34.76 43.56
N GLN A 195 -97.31 35.25 42.97
CA GLN A 195 -98.39 35.92 43.68
C GLN A 195 -99.72 35.47 43.08
#